data_AF-A0A841LLY3-F1
#
_entry.id   AF-A0A841LLY3-F1
#
_cell.length_a   1.000
_cell.length_b   1.000
_cell.length_c   1.000
_cell.angle_alpha   90.00
_cell.angle_beta   90.00
_cell.angle_gamma   90.00
#
_symmetry.space_group_name_H-M   'P 1'
#
loop_
_entity.id
_entity.type
_entity.pdbx_description
1 polymer ?
#
loop_
_entity_poly.entity_id
_entity_poly.type
_entity_poly.pdbx_seq_one_letter_code
_entity_poly.pdbx_strand_id
1 'polypeptide(L)'
;MKVKYLFLLLVAALIFSCSMLEQKKVYLNKLQVAKVKMDTTNAKDSCAIVDILWFFPSMKRCGIDREQVNLYVCKQESTGDTLYVFAECGPDKALPFFKGVYIMKGDIKRKDLKEVIVSVPENFIIPKKAKYVFSDLFWLED
;
A
#
# COMPACT_ATOMS: atom_id res chain seq x y z
N MET A 1 -46.98 -12.06 13.33
CA MET A 1 -46.03 -12.59 12.31
C MET A 1 -45.24 -11.51 11.53
N LYS A 2 -45.00 -10.30 12.07
CA LYS A 2 -44.34 -9.19 11.35
C LYS A 2 -42.92 -8.83 11.83
N VAL A 3 -42.52 -9.30 13.02
CA VAL A 3 -41.26 -8.87 13.68
C VAL A 3 -40.02 -9.61 13.15
N LYS A 4 -40.17 -10.87 12.71
CA LYS A 4 -39.03 -11.68 12.21
C LYS A 4 -38.44 -11.15 10.90
N TYR A 5 -39.27 -10.58 10.02
CA TYR A 5 -38.83 -10.03 8.74
C TYR A 5 -38.08 -8.70 8.89
N LEU A 6 -38.42 -7.89 9.89
CA LEU A 6 -37.74 -6.62 10.15
C LEU A 6 -36.31 -6.83 10.67
N PHE A 7 -36.10 -7.86 11.49
CA PHE A 7 -34.78 -8.24 12.01
C PHE A 7 -33.87 -8.79 10.89
N LEU A 8 -34.42 -9.59 9.98
CA LEU A 8 -33.70 -10.09 8.79
C LEU A 8 -33.29 -8.95 7.82
N LEU A 9 -34.12 -7.92 7.66
CA LEU A 9 -33.80 -6.74 6.85
C LEU A 9 -32.67 -5.89 7.47
N LEU A 10 -32.66 -5.72 8.79
CA LEU A 10 -31.60 -5.01 9.51
C LEU A 10 -30.26 -5.76 9.46
N VAL A 11 -30.29 -7.08 9.59
CA VAL A 11 -29.08 -7.90 9.45
C VAL A 11 -28.58 -7.87 8.01
N ALA A 12 -29.45 -7.95 7.00
CA ALA A 12 -29.07 -7.85 5.59
C ALA A 12 -28.46 -6.49 5.21
N ALA A 13 -28.94 -5.39 5.80
CA ALA A 13 -28.38 -4.05 5.58
C ALA A 13 -26.97 -3.89 6.20
N LEU A 14 -26.67 -4.59 7.30
CA LEU A 14 -25.36 -4.57 7.95
C LEU A 14 -24.28 -5.37 7.21
N ILE A 15 -24.65 -6.31 6.32
CA ILE A 15 -23.69 -7.12 5.55
C ILE A 15 -23.28 -6.47 4.22
N PHE A 16 -23.94 -5.38 3.82
CA PHE A 16 -23.67 -4.69 2.55
C PHE A 16 -22.77 -3.45 2.65
N SER A 17 -22.16 -3.19 3.81
CA SER A 17 -21.01 -2.26 3.87
C SER A 17 -19.76 -2.95 3.31
N CYS A 18 -19.84 -3.42 2.06
CA CYS A 18 -18.66 -3.65 1.24
C CYS A 18 -18.05 -2.26 1.04
N SER A 19 -16.98 -1.93 1.77
CA SER A 19 -16.31 -0.64 1.66
C SER A 19 -15.85 -0.46 0.21
N MET A 20 -16.53 0.39 -0.55
CA MET A 20 -16.11 0.72 -1.91
C MET A 20 -14.72 1.36 -1.83
N LEU A 21 -13.79 0.84 -2.64
CA LEU A 21 -12.49 1.47 -2.86
C LEU A 21 -12.69 2.64 -3.82
N GLU A 22 -12.19 3.81 -3.44
CA GLU A 22 -12.23 5.02 -4.25
C GLU A 22 -10.85 5.40 -4.76
N GLN A 23 -10.81 6.09 -5.90
CA GLN A 23 -9.57 6.64 -6.43
C GLN A 23 -9.25 7.97 -5.75
N LYS A 24 -8.11 8.03 -5.06
CA LYS A 24 -7.68 9.21 -4.31
C LYS A 24 -6.33 9.72 -4.79
N LYS A 25 -6.26 11.02 -5.02
CA LYS A 25 -4.99 11.72 -5.29
C LYS A 25 -4.21 11.92 -4.00
N VAL A 26 -2.95 11.50 -4.01
CA VAL A 26 -1.98 11.69 -2.94
C VAL A 26 -0.90 12.63 -3.44
N TYR A 27 -0.83 13.81 -2.84
CA TYR A 27 0.18 14.81 -3.16
C TYR A 27 1.48 14.50 -2.42
N LEU A 28 2.55 14.22 -3.17
CA LEU A 28 3.81 13.74 -2.60
C LEU A 28 4.56 14.83 -1.83
N ASN A 29 4.32 16.11 -2.16
CA ASN A 29 4.84 17.25 -1.40
C ASN A 29 4.28 17.36 0.04
N LYS A 30 3.21 16.62 0.38
CA LYS A 30 2.67 16.53 1.74
C LYS A 30 3.29 15.38 2.54
N LEU A 31 4.10 14.55 1.90
CA LEU A 31 4.76 13.39 2.48
C LEU A 31 6.27 13.62 2.59
N GLN A 32 6.97 12.71 3.25
CA GLN A 32 8.42 12.75 3.39
C GLN A 32 9.04 11.54 2.70
N VAL A 33 10.02 11.77 1.82
CA VAL A 33 10.80 10.67 1.24
C VAL A 33 11.53 9.93 2.35
N ALA A 34 11.30 8.62 2.45
CA ALA A 34 11.88 7.78 3.46
C ALA A 34 13.36 7.49 3.16
N LYS A 35 14.19 7.52 4.21
CA LYS A 35 15.49 6.85 4.21
C LYS A 35 15.30 5.46 4.79
N VAL A 36 15.00 4.48 3.92
CA VAL A 36 14.78 3.09 4.32
C VAL A 36 16.09 2.52 4.90
N LYS A 37 16.06 2.04 6.14
CA LYS A 37 17.20 1.35 6.76
C LYS A 37 17.33 -0.04 6.14
N MET A 38 18.51 -0.39 5.64
CA MET A 38 18.76 -1.73 5.08
C MET A 38 19.29 -2.66 6.16
N ASP A 39 18.89 -3.93 6.11
CA ASP A 39 19.23 -4.95 7.13
C ASP A 39 20.50 -5.72 6.75
N THR A 40 20.86 -5.79 5.46
CA THR A 40 22.09 -6.44 4.98
C THR A 40 23.10 -5.43 4.37
N THR A 41 24.40 -5.72 4.50
CA THR A 41 25.51 -4.77 4.27
C THR A 41 26.07 -4.77 2.83
N ASN A 42 25.75 -5.75 1.99
CA ASN A 42 26.21 -5.76 0.59
C ASN A 42 25.36 -4.81 -0.27
N ALA A 43 26.00 -3.79 -0.85
CA ALA A 43 25.31 -2.60 -1.36
C ALA A 43 24.33 -2.81 -2.53
N LYS A 44 24.40 -3.94 -3.25
CA LYS A 44 23.49 -4.29 -4.36
C LYS A 44 22.36 -5.23 -3.96
N ASP A 45 22.64 -6.17 -3.06
CA ASP A 45 21.68 -7.16 -2.57
C ASP A 45 21.10 -6.76 -1.21
N SER A 46 21.33 -5.51 -0.78
CA SER A 46 20.81 -5.02 0.48
C SER A 46 19.30 -4.88 0.42
N CYS A 47 18.62 -5.52 1.36
CA CYS A 47 17.17 -5.44 1.49
C CYS A 47 16.78 -4.86 2.86
N ALA A 48 15.55 -4.38 2.94
CA ALA A 48 14.88 -4.04 4.18
C ALA A 48 13.68 -4.96 4.35
N ILE A 49 13.60 -5.66 5.48
CA ILE A 49 12.48 -6.52 5.80
C ILE A 49 11.33 -5.67 6.35
N VAL A 50 10.13 -5.94 5.84
CA VAL A 50 8.92 -5.23 6.21
C VAL A 50 7.76 -6.19 6.40
N ASP A 51 6.90 -5.87 7.36
CA ASP A 51 5.58 -6.46 7.48
C ASP A 51 4.57 -5.56 6.76
N ILE A 52 3.70 -6.13 5.93
CA ILE A 52 2.59 -5.38 5.34
C ILE A 52 1.47 -5.31 6.38
N LEU A 53 1.05 -4.10 6.73
CA LEU A 53 -0.09 -3.84 7.63
C LEU A 53 -1.39 -3.74 6.84
N TRP A 54 -1.35 -3.01 5.72
CA TRP A 54 -2.47 -2.85 4.79
C TRP A 54 -1.96 -2.82 3.36
N PHE A 55 -2.75 -3.36 2.43
CA PHE A 55 -2.47 -3.29 1.01
C PHE A 55 -3.72 -2.86 0.24
N PHE A 56 -3.51 -2.04 -0.78
CA PHE A 56 -4.54 -1.39 -1.56
C PHE A 56 -4.14 -1.47 -3.04
N PRO A 57 -4.53 -2.56 -3.73
CA PRO A 57 -4.15 -2.78 -5.10
C PRO A 57 -4.95 -1.88 -6.04
N SER A 58 -4.29 -1.37 -7.07
CA SER A 58 -4.96 -0.71 -8.20
C SER A 58 -5.59 -1.78 -9.09
N MET A 59 -6.91 -1.71 -9.25
CA MET A 59 -7.64 -2.57 -10.21
C MET A 59 -7.39 -2.18 -11.67
N LYS A 60 -6.88 -0.98 -11.92
CA LYS A 60 -6.49 -0.54 -13.27
C LYS A 60 -5.02 -0.90 -13.52
N ARG A 61 -4.76 -1.41 -14.72
CA ARG A 61 -3.39 -1.57 -15.23
C ARG A 61 -2.73 -0.21 -15.44
N CYS A 62 -1.41 -0.15 -15.32
CA CYS A 62 -0.68 1.09 -15.54
C CYS A 62 -0.86 1.59 -16.98
N GLY A 63 -1.39 2.80 -17.12
CA GLY A 63 -1.32 3.57 -18.35
C GLY A 63 0.06 4.19 -18.56
N ILE A 64 0.22 4.91 -19.68
CA ILE A 64 1.49 5.56 -20.08
C ILE A 64 1.95 6.57 -19.01
N ASP A 65 1.02 7.22 -18.32
CA ASP A 65 1.32 8.32 -17.40
C ASP A 65 1.70 7.87 -15.96
N ARG A 66 1.66 6.57 -15.64
CA ARG A 66 2.15 5.92 -14.38
C ARG A 66 1.81 6.62 -13.04
N GLU A 67 0.83 7.52 -13.01
CA GLU A 67 0.40 8.20 -11.79
C GLU A 67 -0.33 7.25 -10.84
N GLN A 68 -0.98 6.22 -11.39
CA GLN A 68 -1.64 5.20 -10.59
C GLN A 68 -0.64 4.21 -10.01
N VAL A 69 -0.84 3.80 -8.76
CA VAL A 69 0.08 2.92 -8.04
C VAL A 69 -0.68 1.95 -7.12
N ASN A 70 -0.04 0.82 -6.82
CA ASN A 70 -0.44 -0.01 -5.68
C ASN A 70 0.09 0.69 -4.41
N LEU A 71 -0.71 0.70 -3.33
CA LEU A 71 -0.27 1.25 -2.05
C LEU A 71 -0.16 0.13 -1.02
N TYR A 72 1.00 0.07 -0.37
CA TYR A 72 1.22 -0.75 0.81
C TYR A 72 1.56 0.14 2.00
N VAL A 73 0.97 -0.16 3.15
CA VAL A 73 1.37 0.41 4.43
C VAL A 73 2.17 -0.66 5.13
N CYS A 74 3.46 -0.42 5.26
CA CYS A 74 4.41 -1.38 5.80
C CYS A 74 4.93 -0.92 7.15
N LYS A 75 5.30 -1.87 8.01
CA LYS A 75 6.10 -1.64 9.20
C LYS A 75 7.49 -2.21 8.93
N GLN A 76 8.51 -1.38 9.05
CA GLN A 76 9.89 -1.85 8.93
C GLN A 76 10.27 -2.65 10.18
N GLU A 77 10.82 -3.85 10.01
CA GLU A 77 11.11 -4.75 11.12
C GLU A 77 12.22 -4.19 12.02
N SER A 78 13.30 -3.66 11.43
CA SER A 78 14.48 -3.21 12.17
C SER A 78 14.37 -1.85 12.86
N THR A 79 13.33 -1.07 12.58
CA THR A 79 13.10 0.26 13.17
C THR A 79 11.72 0.39 13.82
N GLY A 80 10.75 -0.42 13.41
CA GLY A 80 9.35 -0.28 13.78
C GLY A 80 8.62 0.85 13.05
N ASP A 81 9.29 1.61 12.17
CA ASP A 81 8.70 2.74 11.46
C ASP A 81 7.61 2.30 10.47
N THR A 82 6.53 3.10 10.37
CA THR A 82 5.55 2.94 9.30
C THR A 82 6.05 3.59 8.00
N LEU A 83 5.98 2.84 6.90
CA LEU A 83 6.40 3.25 5.56
C LEU A 83 5.25 3.06 4.57
N TYR A 84 4.94 4.10 3.80
CA TYR A 84 3.98 4.03 2.70
C TYR A 84 4.75 3.69 1.41
N VAL A 85 4.55 2.48 0.90
CA VAL A 85 5.25 2.00 -0.30
C VAL A 85 4.31 2.12 -1.49
N PHE A 86 4.71 2.93 -2.47
CA PHE A 86 4.02 3.06 -3.76
C PHE A 86 4.70 2.14 -4.78
N ALA A 87 4.05 1.03 -5.11
CA ALA A 87 4.57 0.06 -6.08
C ALA A 87 3.91 0.25 -7.45
N GLU A 88 4.44 -0.44 -8.46
CA GLU A 88 3.81 -0.44 -9.77
C GLU A 88 2.34 -0.93 -9.69
N CYS A 89 1.44 -0.25 -10.40
CA CYS A 89 0.03 -0.64 -10.46
C CYS A 89 -0.20 -1.94 -11.23
N GLY A 90 -1.29 -2.62 -10.88
CA GLY A 90 -1.75 -3.84 -11.54
C GLY A 90 -2.18 -4.86 -10.49
N PRO A 91 -3.33 -5.53 -10.66
CA PRO A 91 -3.79 -6.54 -9.70
C PRO A 91 -2.89 -7.77 -9.67
N ASP A 92 -2.23 -8.08 -10.79
CA ASP A 92 -1.23 -9.14 -10.96
C ASP A 92 0.12 -8.83 -10.28
N LYS A 93 0.38 -7.54 -10.00
CA LYS A 93 1.58 -7.07 -9.30
C LYS A 93 1.36 -6.85 -7.80
N ALA A 94 0.17 -7.18 -7.31
CA ALA A 94 -0.17 -7.06 -5.91
C ALA A 94 0.31 -8.29 -5.13
N LEU A 95 1.02 -8.08 -4.02
CA LEU A 95 1.40 -9.16 -3.11
C LEU A 95 0.38 -9.24 -1.95
N PRO A 96 -0.35 -10.36 -1.80
CA PRO A 96 -1.32 -10.53 -0.71
C PRO A 96 -0.69 -11.04 0.60
N PHE A 97 0.65 -11.06 0.71
CA PHE A 97 1.36 -11.62 1.86
C PHE A 97 1.69 -10.55 2.90
N PHE A 98 1.41 -10.84 4.17
CA PHE A 98 1.57 -9.87 5.25
C PHE A 98 2.96 -9.87 5.92
N LYS A 99 3.74 -10.95 5.75
CA LYS A 99 5.04 -11.17 6.41
C LYS A 99 6.05 -11.77 5.43
N GLY A 100 7.33 -11.70 5.80
CA GLY A 100 8.42 -12.22 4.96
C GLY A 100 8.57 -11.43 3.67
N VAL A 101 8.26 -10.14 3.70
CA VAL A 101 8.33 -9.27 2.53
C VAL A 101 9.54 -8.35 2.68
N TYR A 102 10.23 -8.09 1.58
CA TYR A 102 11.37 -7.19 1.56
C TYR A 102 11.30 -6.16 0.44
N ILE A 103 12.00 -5.05 0.70
CA ILE A 103 12.24 -3.97 -0.25
C ILE A 103 13.72 -4.04 -0.64
N MET A 104 14.02 -4.26 -1.91
CA MET A 104 15.41 -4.20 -2.40
C MET A 104 15.84 -2.74 -2.55
N LYS A 105 17.07 -2.44 -2.13
CA LYS A 105 17.66 -1.11 -2.35
C LYS A 105 17.71 -0.74 -3.83
N GLY A 106 17.97 -1.72 -4.71
CA GLY A 106 18.03 -1.52 -6.16
C GLY A 106 16.69 -1.10 -6.79
N ASP A 107 15.57 -1.49 -6.17
CA ASP A 107 14.22 -1.19 -6.67
C ASP A 107 13.59 0.07 -6.09
N ILE A 108 14.28 0.72 -5.15
CA ILE A 108 13.89 2.05 -4.70
C ILE A 108 14.06 3.04 -5.85
N LYS A 109 12.95 3.34 -6.50
CA LYS A 109 12.87 4.22 -7.66
C LYS A 109 12.80 5.67 -7.18
N ARG A 110 13.60 6.54 -7.79
CA ARG A 110 13.34 7.98 -7.74
C ARG A 110 12.36 8.30 -8.86
N LYS A 111 11.12 8.65 -8.49
CA LYS A 111 10.14 9.19 -9.42
C LYS A 111 9.94 10.67 -9.12
N ASP A 112 10.15 11.50 -10.12
CA ASP A 112 9.84 12.94 -10.05
C ASP A 112 8.36 13.16 -10.38
N LEU A 113 7.50 12.64 -9.51
CA LEU A 113 6.06 12.83 -9.57
C LEU A 113 5.65 13.88 -8.54
N LYS A 114 4.63 14.68 -8.86
CA LYS A 114 4.01 15.62 -7.91
C LYS A 114 2.90 14.95 -7.11
N GLU A 115 2.19 14.02 -7.75
CA GLU A 115 1.07 13.29 -7.18
C GLU A 115 1.01 11.85 -7.70
N VAL A 116 0.29 11.00 -6.97
CA VAL A 116 -0.07 9.65 -7.38
C VAL A 116 -1.54 9.37 -7.08
N ILE A 117 -2.12 8.39 -7.77
CA ILE A 117 -3.50 7.94 -7.59
C ILE A 117 -3.48 6.55 -6.96
N VAL A 118 -4.15 6.40 -5.81
CA VAL A 118 -4.29 5.12 -5.09
C VAL A 118 -5.76 4.73 -5.01
N SER A 119 -6.05 3.44 -4.86
CA SER A 119 -7.41 2.90 -4.70
C SER A 119 -7.64 2.46 -3.25
N VAL A 120 -8.19 3.34 -2.41
CA VAL A 120 -8.28 3.18 -0.95
C VAL A 120 -9.71 3.40 -0.46
N PRO A 121 -10.09 2.92 0.74
CA PRO A 121 -11.38 3.27 1.34
C PRO A 121 -11.56 4.79 1.45
N GLU A 122 -12.79 5.28 1.31
CA GLU A 122 -13.14 6.71 1.35
C GLU A 122 -12.54 7.43 2.57
N ASN A 123 -12.64 6.81 3.75
CA ASN A 123 -12.15 7.32 5.02
C ASN A 123 -10.64 7.11 5.26
N PHE A 124 -9.91 6.53 4.32
CA PHE A 124 -8.48 6.30 4.47
C PHE A 124 -7.69 7.61 4.34
N ILE A 125 -6.84 7.90 5.33
CA ILE A 125 -6.03 9.11 5.40
C ILE A 125 -4.57 8.71 5.53
N ILE A 126 -3.74 9.21 4.62
CA ILE A 126 -2.28 9.20 4.79
C ILE A 126 -1.92 10.42 5.65
N PRO A 127 -1.29 10.25 6.83
CA PRO A 127 -0.89 11.36 7.67
C PRO A 127 0.07 12.32 6.95
N LYS A 128 -0.02 13.60 7.29
CA LYS A 128 0.97 14.59 6.82
C LYS A 128 2.37 14.19 7.30
N LYS A 129 3.38 14.41 6.44
CA LYS A 129 4.78 14.02 6.69
C LYS A 129 4.99 12.52 6.90
N ALA A 130 4.03 11.66 6.56
CA ALA A 130 4.25 10.23 6.55
C ALA A 130 5.42 9.88 5.61
N LYS A 131 6.22 8.91 6.03
CA LYS A 131 7.39 8.45 5.26
C LYS A 131 6.91 7.59 4.09
N TYR A 132 7.41 7.86 2.89
CA TYR A 132 7.06 7.09 1.70
C TYR A 132 8.27 6.70 0.86
N VAL A 133 8.12 5.66 0.07
CA VAL A 133 9.10 5.24 -0.95
C VAL A 133 8.38 4.70 -2.17
N PHE A 134 8.99 4.84 -3.35
CA PHE A 134 8.58 4.07 -4.53
C PHE A 134 9.44 2.83 -4.63
N SER A 135 8.84 1.66 -4.52
CA SER A 135 9.53 0.39 -4.70
C SER A 135 8.52 -0.70 -5.01
N ASP A 136 8.98 -1.72 -5.73
CA ASP A 136 8.30 -3.01 -5.72
C ASP A 136 8.68 -3.75 -4.43
N LEU A 137 7.83 -4.67 -4.02
CA LEU A 137 8.05 -5.55 -2.87
C LEU A 137 8.25 -6.97 -3.39
N PHE A 138 9.05 -7.73 -2.66
CA PHE A 138 9.39 -9.11 -3.00
C PHE A 138 9.17 -10.01 -1.81
N TRP A 139 8.85 -11.26 -2.09
CA TRP A 139 8.72 -12.26 -1.05
C TRP A 139 10.08 -12.90 -0.78
N LEU A 140 10.43 -13.04 0.50
CA LEU A 140 11.56 -13.84 0.94
C LEU A 140 11.21 -15.29 0.61
N GLU A 141 11.70 -15.81 -0.53
CA GLU A 141 11.65 -17.26 -0.79
C GLU A 141 12.46 -17.96 0.32
N ASP A 142 11.89 -19.02 0.89
CA ASP A 142 12.63 -19.97 1.75
C ASP A 142 13.69 -20.72 0.93
#